data_AF-A0A357HH95-F1
#
_entry.id   AF-A0A357HH95-F1
#
_cell.length_a   1.000
_cell.length_b   1.000
_cell.length_c   1.000
_cell.angle_alpha   90.00
_cell.angle_beta   90.00
_cell.angle_gamma   90.00
#
_symmetry.space_group_name_H-M   'P 1'
#
loop_
_entity.id
_entity.type
_entity.pdbx_description
1 polymer ?
#
loop_
_entity_poly.entity_id
_entity_poly.type
_entity_poly.pdbx_seq_one_letter_code
_entity_poly.pdbx_strand_id
1 'polypeptide(L)'
;MAGKIEAGETAPEAAKRELMEETGLKPKHMFVADHVSRFYEAHGDRINLVPVFGIEVDSDQITLSDEHCDYKWVTLEEALEHLVWQGQKKGIRVVSDMVLSNDDR
;
A
#
# COMPACT_ATOMS: atom_id res chain seq x y z
N MET A 1 6.02 1.82 1.01
CA MET A 1 4.75 2.38 0.50
C MET A 1 3.72 2.55 1.58
N ALA A 2 3.88 3.63 2.34
CA ALA A 2 2.85 4.20 3.18
C ALA A 2 3.24 5.66 3.40
N GLY A 3 2.32 6.58 3.13
CA GLY A 3 2.60 8.00 3.26
C GLY A 3 1.47 8.76 3.91
N LYS A 4 1.77 10.00 4.30
CA LYS A 4 0.80 10.87 4.96
C LYS A 4 -0.03 11.60 3.90
N ILE A 5 -1.30 11.80 4.22
CA ILE A 5 -2.16 12.67 3.41
C ILE A 5 -1.75 14.11 3.69
N GLU A 6 -1.42 14.85 2.63
CA GLU A 6 -1.09 16.27 2.73
C GLU A 6 -2.35 17.16 2.75
N ALA A 7 -2.17 18.41 3.18
CA ALA A 7 -3.29 19.35 3.25
C ALA A 7 -3.86 19.63 1.86
N GLY A 8 -5.16 19.37 1.69
CA GLY A 8 -5.86 19.56 0.40
C GLY A 8 -5.88 18.32 -0.48
N GLU A 9 -5.27 17.21 -0.05
CA GLU A 9 -5.23 15.94 -0.78
C GLU A 9 -6.26 14.94 -0.24
N THR A 10 -6.85 14.12 -1.11
CA THR A 10 -7.66 12.95 -0.72
C THR A 10 -6.77 11.71 -0.54
N ALA A 11 -7.22 10.70 0.22
CA ALA A 11 -6.43 9.48 0.42
C ALA A 11 -6.00 8.76 -0.88
N PRO A 12 -6.86 8.66 -1.92
CA PRO A 12 -6.45 8.11 -3.22
C PRO A 12 -5.42 8.96 -3.97
N GLU A 13 -5.47 10.29 -3.83
CA GLU A 13 -4.46 11.18 -4.42
C GLU A 13 -3.11 10.98 -3.72
N ALA A 14 -3.10 10.93 -2.39
CA ALA A 14 -1.91 10.66 -1.60
C ALA A 14 -1.28 9.32 -1.99
N ALA A 15 -2.08 8.26 -2.12
CA ALA A 15 -1.58 6.95 -2.54
C ALA A 15 -0.89 6.99 -3.93
N LYS A 16 -1.40 7.78 -4.88
CA LYS A 16 -0.78 7.94 -6.21
C LYS A 16 0.49 8.78 -6.16
N ARG A 17 0.51 9.84 -5.36
CA ARG A 17 1.71 10.67 -5.15
C ARG A 17 2.82 9.85 -4.51
N GLU A 18 2.53 9.16 -3.42
CA GLU A 18 3.48 8.32 -2.67
C GLU A 18 3.99 7.15 -3.53
N LEU A 19 3.14 6.53 -4.37
CA LEU A 19 3.61 5.55 -5.34
C LEU A 19 4.72 6.14 -6.24
N MET A 20 4.48 7.31 -6.82
CA MET A 20 5.47 7.99 -7.66
C MET A 20 6.72 8.38 -6.86
N GLU A 21 6.57 8.94 -5.67
CA GLU A 21 7.67 9.46 -4.86
C GLU A 21 8.59 8.35 -4.34
N GLU A 22 8.04 7.24 -3.81
CA GLU A 22 8.89 6.19 -3.24
C GLU A 22 9.31 5.11 -4.25
N THR A 23 8.69 5.00 -5.44
CA THR A 23 9.04 3.95 -6.44
C THR A 23 9.26 4.43 -7.88
N GLY A 24 8.87 5.65 -8.23
CA GLY A 24 8.87 6.14 -9.62
C GLY A 24 7.78 5.54 -10.51
N LEU A 25 6.89 4.69 -9.97
CA LEU A 25 5.84 4.03 -10.74
C LEU A 25 4.61 4.92 -10.95
N LYS A 26 3.87 4.64 -12.02
CA LYS A 26 2.55 5.23 -12.30
C LYS A 26 1.47 4.17 -12.20
N PRO A 27 0.30 4.49 -11.63
CA PRO A 27 -0.81 3.55 -11.55
C PRO A 27 -1.39 3.33 -12.95
N LYS A 28 -1.61 2.06 -13.32
CA LYS A 28 -2.44 1.68 -14.46
C LYS A 28 -3.89 1.55 -14.03
N HIS A 29 -4.13 0.80 -12.96
CA HIS A 29 -5.42 0.65 -12.30
C HIS A 29 -5.23 0.77 -10.79
N MET A 30 -6.23 1.33 -10.11
CA MET A 30 -6.22 1.45 -8.65
C MET A 30 -7.62 1.24 -8.11
N PHE A 31 -7.73 0.44 -7.06
CA PHE A 31 -8.99 0.20 -6.37
C PHE A 31 -8.81 0.36 -4.86
N VAL A 32 -9.93 0.66 -4.18
CA VAL A 32 -9.97 0.72 -2.71
C VAL A 32 -10.11 -0.70 -2.20
N ALA A 33 -9.17 -1.14 -1.36
CA ALA A 33 -9.34 -2.42 -0.68
C ALA A 33 -10.42 -2.28 0.40
N ASP A 34 -11.22 -3.33 0.61
CA ASP A 34 -12.20 -3.39 1.72
C ASP A 34 -11.49 -3.61 3.08
N HIS A 35 -10.53 -2.73 3.36
CA HIS A 35 -9.68 -2.77 4.53
C HIS A 35 -9.13 -1.38 4.88
N VAL A 36 -9.25 -1.04 6.16
CA VAL A 36 -8.54 0.10 6.76
C VAL A 36 -7.61 -0.45 7.83
N SER A 37 -6.30 -0.30 7.61
CA SER A 37 -5.31 -0.67 8.61
C SER A 37 -5.42 0.30 9.78
N ARG A 38 -5.35 -0.24 11.01
CA ARG A 38 -5.42 0.57 12.23
C ARG A 38 -4.33 0.15 13.20
N PHE A 39 -3.66 1.13 13.78
CA PHE A 39 -2.66 0.89 14.82
C PHE A 39 -2.54 2.10 15.74
N TYR A 40 -2.08 1.84 16.96
CA TYR A 40 -1.75 2.87 17.93
C TYR A 40 -0.27 3.24 17.79
N GLU A 41 0.02 4.53 17.58
CA GLU A 41 1.38 5.07 17.58
C GLU A 41 1.66 5.67 18.97
N ALA A 42 2.52 5.01 19.74
CA ALA A 42 2.81 5.41 21.11
C ALA A 42 3.49 6.78 21.22
N HIS A 43 4.32 7.18 20.24
CA HIS A 43 5.03 8.45 20.28
C HIS A 43 4.08 9.65 20.15
N GLY A 44 3.13 9.57 19.22
CA GLY A 44 2.14 10.61 18.99
C GLY A 44 0.87 10.46 19.83
N ASP A 45 0.81 9.44 20.69
CA ASP A 45 -0.37 9.04 21.49
C ASP A 45 -1.68 9.11 20.67
N ARG A 46 -1.70 8.41 19.53
CA ARG A 46 -2.83 8.47 18.60
C ARG A 46 -3.10 7.16 17.88
N ILE A 47 -4.34 7.00 17.44
CA ILE A 47 -4.74 5.92 16.53
C ILE A 47 -4.58 6.43 15.10
N ASN A 48 -3.83 5.68 14.30
CA ASN A 48 -3.75 5.88 12.86
C ASN A 48 -4.75 4.98 12.16
N LEU A 49 -5.51 5.55 11.22
CA LEU A 49 -6.38 4.84 10.29
C LEU A 49 -5.81 5.06 8.89
N VAL A 50 -5.43 3.97 8.24
CA VAL A 50 -4.75 4.00 6.93
C VAL A 50 -5.60 3.23 5.94
N PRO A 51 -6.34 3.92 5.04
CA PRO A 51 -7.01 3.28 3.91
C PRO A 51 -6.01 2.49 3.07
N VAL A 52 -6.39 1.28 2.65
CA VAL A 52 -5.53 0.42 1.82
C VAL A 52 -6.02 0.45 0.38
N PHE A 53 -5.08 0.51 -0.55
CA PHE A 53 -5.34 0.51 -1.98
C PHE A 53 -4.58 -0.64 -2.63
N GLY A 54 -5.20 -1.30 -3.61
CA GLY A 54 -4.50 -2.14 -4.58
C GLY A 54 -4.17 -1.30 -5.80
N ILE A 55 -2.91 -1.38 -6.27
CA ILE A 55 -2.44 -0.62 -7.44
C ILE A 55 -1.79 -1.60 -8.42
N GLU A 56 -2.34 -1.67 -9.63
CA GLU A 56 -1.72 -2.33 -10.77
C GLU A 56 -0.80 -1.34 -11.50
N VAL A 57 0.36 -1.81 -11.95
CA VAL A 57 1.36 -1.04 -12.70
C VAL A 57 1.83 -1.83 -13.92
N ASP A 58 2.22 -1.12 -14.98
CA ASP A 58 2.72 -1.73 -16.23
C ASP A 58 4.26 -1.84 -16.29
N SER A 59 4.95 -1.46 -15.22
CA SER A 59 6.42 -1.48 -15.13
C SER A 59 6.86 -2.15 -13.85
N ASP A 60 7.89 -2.99 -13.94
CA ASP A 60 8.58 -3.61 -12.81
C ASP A 60 9.84 -2.83 -12.37
N GLN A 61 10.21 -1.79 -13.13
CA GLN A 61 11.38 -0.95 -12.86
C GLN A 61 11.07 0.04 -11.73
N ILE A 62 11.71 -0.16 -10.58
CA ILE A 62 11.58 0.68 -9.40
C ILE A 62 12.78 1.62 -9.27
N THR A 63 12.52 2.89 -8.96
CA THR A 63 13.50 3.84 -8.45
C THR A 63 13.10 4.20 -7.03
N LEU A 64 13.85 3.72 -6.03
CA LEU A 64 13.54 3.96 -4.62
C LEU A 64 13.92 5.38 -4.19
N SER A 65 13.09 5.97 -3.32
CA SER A 65 13.47 7.16 -2.55
C SER A 65 14.41 6.80 -1.39
N ASP A 66 14.98 7.81 -0.73
CA ASP A 66 15.88 7.62 0.41
C ASP A 66 15.21 6.93 1.63
N GLU A 67 13.88 6.85 1.66
CA GLU A 67 13.13 6.16 2.72
C GLU A 67 13.28 4.63 2.66
N HIS A 68 13.58 4.09 1.47
CA HIS A 68 13.65 2.65 1.22
C HIS A 68 14.99 2.27 0.60
N CYS A 69 15.57 1.16 1.05
CA CYS A 69 16.89 0.72 0.58
C CYS A 69 16.87 -0.51 -0.34
N ASP A 70 15.75 -1.22 -0.42
CA ASP A 70 15.61 -2.43 -1.24
C ASP A 70 14.14 -2.69 -1.62
N TYR A 71 13.90 -3.48 -2.66
CA TYR A 71 12.58 -3.91 -3.10
C TYR A 71 12.59 -5.33 -3.68
N LYS A 72 11.45 -6.00 -3.62
CA LYS A 72 11.25 -7.31 -4.25
C LYS A 72 9.82 -7.45 -4.76
N TRP A 73 9.68 -7.92 -5.99
CA TRP A 73 8.42 -8.46 -6.51
C TRP A 73 8.30 -9.92 -6.06
N VAL A 74 7.20 -10.27 -5.37
CA VAL A 74 7.03 -11.55 -4.69
C VAL A 74 5.62 -12.09 -4.82
N THR A 75 5.45 -13.39 -4.56
CA THR A 75 4.11 -13.96 -4.38
C THR A 75 3.48 -13.51 -3.05
N LEU A 76 2.17 -13.73 -2.88
CA LEU A 76 1.48 -13.44 -1.62
C LEU A 76 2.12 -14.19 -0.44
N GLU A 77 2.45 -15.46 -0.63
CA GLU A 77 3.01 -16.32 0.41
C GLU A 77 4.35 -15.76 0.91
N GLU A 78 5.25 -15.45 -0.02
CA GLU A 78 6.55 -14.83 0.30
C GLU A 78 6.35 -13.46 0.98
N ALA A 79 5.44 -12.62 0.48
CA ALA A 79 5.15 -11.32 1.10
C ALA A 79 4.70 -11.47 2.57
N LEU A 80 3.86 -12.48 2.86
CA LEU A 80 3.38 -12.76 4.21
C LEU A 80 4.49 -13.23 5.16
N GLU A 81 5.56 -13.83 4.64
CA GLU A 81 6.75 -14.20 5.41
C GLU A 81 7.62 -12.98 5.74
N HIS A 82 7.76 -12.04 4.80
CA HIS A 82 8.54 -10.82 4.99
C HIS A 82 7.87 -9.78 5.92
N LEU A 83 6.55 -9.71 5.93
CA LEU A 83 5.81 -8.75 6.75
C LEU A 83 5.89 -9.12 8.24
N VAL A 84 6.16 -8.13 9.10
CA VAL A 84 6.18 -8.32 10.56
C VAL A 84 4.80 -8.08 11.16
N TRP A 85 4.11 -7.03 10.72
CA TRP A 85 2.89 -6.55 11.37
C TRP A 85 1.63 -7.26 10.86
N GLN A 86 0.81 -7.76 11.78
CA GLN A 86 -0.42 -8.47 11.44
C GLN A 86 -1.43 -7.60 10.65
N GLY A 87 -1.43 -6.28 10.88
CA GLY A 87 -2.24 -5.35 10.09
C GLY A 87 -1.87 -5.36 8.61
N GLN A 88 -0.58 -5.32 8.29
CA GLN A 88 -0.08 -5.39 6.91
C GLN A 88 -0.41 -6.76 6.28
N LYS A 89 -0.21 -7.86 7.02
CA LYS A 89 -0.57 -9.21 6.55
C LYS A 89 -2.05 -9.37 6.26
N LYS A 90 -2.93 -8.64 6.96
CA LYS A 90 -4.37 -8.62 6.68
C LYS A 90 -4.67 -7.79 5.44
N GLY A 91 -4.08 -6.59 5.34
CA GLY A 91 -4.25 -5.71 4.17
C GLY A 91 -3.89 -6.38 2.85
N ILE A 92 -2.72 -7.02 2.77
CA ILE A 92 -2.29 -7.68 1.52
C ILE A 92 -3.14 -8.90 1.16
N ARG A 93 -3.67 -9.63 2.15
CA ARG A 93 -4.63 -10.73 1.90
C ARG A 93 -5.92 -10.20 1.31
N VAL A 94 -6.49 -9.13 1.87
CA VAL A 94 -7.72 -8.52 1.31
C VAL A 94 -7.49 -8.06 -0.12
N VAL A 95 -6.37 -7.38 -0.40
CA VAL A 95 -6.01 -6.98 -1.77
C VAL A 95 -5.93 -8.20 -2.70
N SER A 96 -5.24 -9.27 -2.29
CA SER A 96 -5.13 -10.48 -3.10
C SER A 96 -6.47 -11.16 -3.33
N ASP A 97 -7.31 -11.27 -2.30
CA ASP A 97 -8.64 -11.88 -2.39
C ASP A 97 -9.51 -11.10 -3.38
N MET A 98 -9.46 -9.77 -3.36
CA MET A 98 -10.19 -8.91 -4.30
C MET A 98 -9.71 -9.06 -5.74
N VAL A 99 -8.38 -9.18 -5.96
CA VAL A 99 -7.82 -9.44 -7.29
C VAL A 99 -8.23 -10.81 -7.83
N LEU A 100 -8.22 -11.85 -6.97
CA LEU A 100 -8.50 -13.22 -7.39
C LEU A 100 -9.99 -13.54 -7.51
N SER A 101 -10.85 -12.83 -6.79
CA SER A 101 -12.30 -13.07 -6.82
C SER A 101 -12.98 -12.49 -8.07
N ASN A 102 -12.25 -11.79 -8.94
CA ASN A 102 -12.79 -11.15 -10.15
C ASN A 102 -14.00 -10.27 -9.81
N ASP A 103 -13.98 -9.67 -8.63
CA ASP A 103 -15.04 -8.83 -8.12
C ASP A 103 -14.90 -7.47 -8.80
N ASP A 104 -15.53 -7.33 -9.98
CA ASP A 104 -15.62 -6.12 -10.80
C ASP A 104 -16.44 -5.00 -10.08
N ARG A 105 -16.11 -4.70 -8.83
CA ARG A 105 -16.71 -3.61 -8.05
C ARG A 105 -15.97 -2.30 -8.24
#